data_AF-A0A928EB66-F1
#
_entry.id   AF-A0A928EB66-F1
#
_cell.length_a   1.000
_cell.length_b   1.000
_cell.length_c   1.000
_cell.angle_alpha   90.00
_cell.angle_beta   90.00
_cell.angle_gamma   90.00
#
_symmetry.space_group_name_H-M   'P 1'
#
loop_
_entity.id
_entity.type
_entity.pdbx_description
1 polymer ?
#
loop_
_entity_poly.entity_id
_entity_poly.type
_entity_poly.pdbx_seq_one_letter_code
_entity_poly.pdbx_strand_id
1 'polypeptide(L)'
;MKKYLVAALLAAFVLALAGCGSNSAASSSSAGDSSASASASVSASESSAADDAAADADEPEEGDQGVSIDWQPVATAEEAATAAGCNGFSVMDEVTLGDITFTDPTFSHADGVAQAVYEQPACMVYVRKATGVYGAPLSDRSYDEFAHTWTQNHKGLEITCYGAEEGAATLIQWNVGDDAYAATYQGLGGDEMTMDPDDITSLVSGIQ
;
A
#
# COMPACT_ATOMS: atom_id res chain seq x y z
N MET A 1 8.36 45.48 24.56
CA MET A 1 7.35 46.28 25.29
C MET A 1 6.20 45.36 25.74
N LYS A 2 5.10 45.88 26.31
CA LYS A 2 4.09 45.09 27.03
C LYS A 2 3.17 44.25 26.13
N LYS A 3 2.79 43.09 26.70
CA LYS A 3 1.88 42.02 26.25
C LYS A 3 0.51 42.46 25.71
N TYR A 4 0.01 41.68 24.74
CA TYR A 4 -1.42 41.33 24.51
C TYR A 4 -1.45 39.84 24.10
N LEU A 5 -2.34 38.90 24.46
CA LEU A 5 -3.58 38.81 25.27
C LEU A 5 -4.92 38.73 24.52
N VAL A 6 -5.45 37.49 24.47
CA VAL A 6 -6.87 37.04 24.46
C VAL A 6 -7.72 37.26 23.19
N ALA A 7 -7.97 36.16 22.46
CA ALA A 7 -9.28 35.46 22.35
C ALA A 7 -9.06 34.18 21.50
N ALA A 8 -9.43 32.94 21.87
CA ALA A 8 -10.57 32.40 22.62
C ALA A 8 -11.89 32.41 21.82
N LEU A 9 -12.12 31.37 21.02
CA LEU A 9 -13.43 31.01 20.47
C LEU A 9 -13.57 29.49 20.52
N LEU A 10 -14.49 29.01 21.37
CA LEU A 10 -14.65 27.60 21.73
C LEU A 10 -16.07 27.17 21.34
N ALA A 11 -16.19 26.39 20.26
CA ALA A 11 -17.45 25.93 19.72
C ALA A 11 -17.58 24.40 19.92
N ALA A 12 -18.22 23.99 21.00
CA ALA A 12 -18.52 22.58 21.24
C ALA A 12 -19.69 22.13 20.36
N PHE A 13 -19.49 21.11 19.52
CA PHE A 13 -20.55 20.47 18.75
C PHE A 13 -20.74 19.03 19.24
N VAL A 14 -21.60 18.87 20.25
CA VAL A 14 -22.02 17.55 20.76
C VAL A 14 -23.41 17.25 20.24
N LEU A 15 -23.54 16.20 19.43
CA LEU A 15 -24.81 15.68 18.98
C LEU A 15 -24.80 14.16 19.08
N ALA A 16 -25.25 13.67 20.23
CA ALA A 16 -25.38 12.24 20.49
C ALA A 16 -26.70 11.71 19.91
N LEU A 17 -26.64 10.61 19.16
CA LEU A 17 -27.80 9.85 18.72
C LEU A 17 -27.69 8.40 19.24
N ALA A 18 -28.46 8.10 20.29
CA ALA A 18 -28.49 6.78 20.91
C ALA A 18 -29.41 5.82 20.13
N GLY A 19 -28.81 4.96 19.30
CA GLY A 19 -29.52 3.88 18.59
C GLY A 19 -29.70 2.62 19.44
N CYS A 20 -30.59 2.64 20.43
CA CYS A 20 -30.87 1.45 21.24
C CYS A 20 -31.87 0.51 20.53
N GLY A 21 -31.39 -0.64 20.04
CA GLY A 21 -32.14 -1.56 19.16
C GLY A 21 -32.19 -3.00 19.66
N SER A 22 -32.66 -3.24 20.88
CA SER A 22 -32.82 -4.61 21.41
C SER A 22 -34.06 -5.31 20.87
N ASN A 23 -33.91 -6.49 20.26
CA ASN A 23 -35.02 -7.42 20.05
C ASN A 23 -34.62 -8.87 20.35
N SER A 24 -35.15 -9.43 21.44
CA SER A 24 -34.80 -10.76 21.94
C SER A 24 -35.53 -11.88 21.19
N ALA A 25 -34.81 -12.98 20.91
CA ALA A 25 -35.39 -14.30 20.72
C ALA A 25 -34.41 -15.36 21.24
N ALA A 26 -34.90 -16.33 22.01
CA ALA A 26 -34.07 -17.39 22.60
C ALA A 26 -34.58 -18.77 22.18
N SER A 27 -33.67 -19.62 21.69
CA SER A 27 -33.77 -21.08 21.56
C SER A 27 -32.49 -21.59 20.86
N SER A 28 -32.02 -22.82 21.06
CA SER A 28 -32.15 -23.75 22.19
C SER A 28 -31.12 -24.86 21.97
N SER A 29 -30.62 -25.44 23.05
CA SER A 29 -29.65 -26.54 23.05
C SER A 29 -29.99 -27.70 22.11
N SER A 30 -29.02 -28.14 21.30
CA SER A 30 -28.90 -29.55 20.91
C SER A 30 -27.43 -29.95 20.92
N ALA A 31 -27.12 -31.07 21.59
CA ALA A 31 -25.80 -31.68 21.56
C ALA A 31 -25.76 -32.74 20.46
N GLY A 32 -24.72 -32.72 19.63
CA GLY A 32 -24.53 -33.64 18.51
C GLY A 32 -23.24 -34.44 18.67
N ASP A 33 -23.28 -35.48 19.50
CA ASP A 33 -22.18 -36.43 19.68
C ASP A 33 -22.22 -37.50 18.57
N SER A 34 -21.14 -37.66 17.78
CA SER A 34 -20.73 -38.98 17.26
C SER A 34 -19.41 -39.01 16.49
N SER A 35 -18.55 -39.91 16.96
CA SER A 35 -17.86 -40.95 16.16
C SER A 35 -16.92 -40.58 15.01
N ALA A 36 -15.64 -40.93 15.20
CA ALA A 36 -14.64 -40.99 14.14
C ALA A 36 -14.81 -42.23 13.22
N SER A 37 -14.12 -42.21 12.07
CA SER A 37 -13.67 -43.43 11.38
C SER A 37 -12.40 -43.11 10.57
N ALA A 38 -11.44 -44.02 10.58
CA ALA A 38 -10.15 -43.88 9.90
C ALA A 38 -9.93 -45.05 8.93
N SER A 39 -9.32 -44.75 7.77
CA SER A 39 -8.54 -45.61 6.85
C SER A 39 -8.41 -44.81 5.53
N ALA A 40 -7.24 -44.42 5.02
CA ALA A 40 -6.01 -45.15 4.75
C ALA A 40 -6.16 -46.22 3.66
N SER A 41 -5.70 -45.91 2.43
CA SER A 41 -4.75 -46.76 1.68
C SER A 41 -4.31 -46.13 0.36
N VAL A 42 -3.02 -46.33 0.08
CA VAL A 42 -2.27 -46.06 -1.15
C VAL A 42 -2.92 -46.56 -2.45
N SER A 43 -2.58 -45.90 -3.56
CA SER A 43 -2.18 -46.58 -4.81
C SER A 43 -1.29 -45.65 -5.62
N ALA A 44 -0.09 -46.13 -5.96
CA ALA A 44 0.76 -45.50 -6.97
C ALA A 44 0.34 -45.97 -8.37
N SER A 45 0.67 -45.22 -9.41
CA SER A 45 0.65 -45.69 -10.79
C SER A 45 1.71 -44.93 -11.58
N GLU A 46 2.79 -45.63 -11.91
CA GLU A 46 3.84 -45.15 -12.78
C GLU A 46 3.37 -45.20 -14.24
N SER A 47 3.80 -44.26 -15.07
CA SER A 47 3.76 -44.38 -16.53
C SER A 47 4.92 -43.59 -17.13
N SER A 48 5.47 -44.12 -18.22
CA SER A 48 6.76 -43.74 -18.78
C SER A 48 6.65 -43.34 -20.26
N ALA A 49 7.78 -42.96 -20.86
CA ALA A 49 7.94 -42.27 -22.14
C ALA A 49 7.51 -40.78 -22.05
N ALA A 50 8.36 -39.78 -22.23
CA ALA A 50 9.48 -39.58 -23.16
C ALA A 50 9.01 -39.31 -24.61
N ASP A 51 9.22 -38.07 -25.04
CA ASP A 51 9.46 -37.70 -26.43
C ASP A 51 10.54 -36.61 -26.45
N ASP A 52 11.28 -36.49 -27.56
CA ASP A 52 12.51 -35.70 -27.66
C ASP A 52 12.30 -34.52 -28.63
N ALA A 53 12.37 -33.30 -28.09
CA ALA A 53 12.10 -32.08 -28.84
C ALA A 53 13.04 -30.95 -28.38
N ALA A 54 14.32 -31.05 -28.77
CA ALA A 54 15.25 -29.92 -28.71
C ALA A 54 14.80 -28.83 -29.73
N ALA A 55 13.85 -27.99 -29.33
CA ALA A 55 13.49 -26.78 -30.04
C ALA A 55 14.53 -25.70 -29.74
N ASP A 56 15.16 -25.20 -30.80
CA ASP A 56 16.15 -24.12 -30.76
C ASP A 56 15.47 -22.85 -30.23
N ALA A 57 15.77 -22.48 -28.98
CA ALA A 57 15.22 -21.29 -28.34
C ALA A 57 16.08 -20.08 -28.74
N ASP A 58 15.70 -19.45 -29.85
CA ASP A 58 16.16 -18.11 -30.23
C ASP A 58 15.77 -17.15 -29.09
N GLU A 59 16.70 -16.83 -28.20
CA GLU A 59 16.46 -15.97 -27.04
C GLU A 59 16.22 -14.54 -27.53
N PRO A 60 15.01 -13.97 -27.38
CA PRO A 60 14.85 -12.55 -27.56
C PRO A 60 15.57 -11.87 -26.40
N GLU A 61 16.68 -11.19 -26.68
CA GLU A 61 17.21 -10.17 -25.77
C GLU A 61 16.22 -8.99 -25.72
N GLU A 62 15.09 -9.20 -25.03
CA GLU A 62 14.31 -8.13 -24.41
C GLU A 62 15.13 -7.56 -23.25
N GLY A 63 16.23 -6.90 -23.63
CA GLY A 63 16.91 -5.95 -22.77
C GLY A 63 15.94 -4.82 -22.50
N ASP A 64 15.15 -4.97 -21.44
CA ASP A 64 14.30 -3.92 -20.89
C ASP A 64 15.16 -2.69 -20.62
N GLN A 65 15.06 -1.72 -21.54
CA GLN A 65 15.70 -0.42 -21.39
C GLN A 65 14.82 0.41 -20.45
N GLY A 66 14.78 -0.03 -19.19
CA GLY A 66 13.93 0.47 -18.13
C GLY A 66 13.88 1.99 -18.17
N VAL A 67 12.70 2.51 -18.52
CA VAL A 67 12.55 3.88 -19.01
C VAL A 67 12.92 4.85 -17.90
N SER A 68 14.09 5.48 -18.01
CA SER A 68 14.62 6.38 -17.00
C SER A 68 13.72 7.62 -16.82
N ILE A 69 12.92 7.61 -15.76
CA ILE A 69 11.97 8.68 -15.43
C ILE A 69 12.73 9.94 -15.00
N ASP A 70 12.55 11.04 -15.73
CA ASP A 70 13.20 12.33 -15.46
C ASP A 70 12.44 13.11 -14.36
N TRP A 71 12.54 12.65 -13.11
CA TRP A 71 11.89 13.25 -11.95
C TRP A 71 12.37 14.69 -11.70
N GLN A 72 11.49 15.66 -11.91
CA GLN A 72 11.78 17.07 -11.68
C GLN A 72 11.59 17.42 -10.19
N PRO A 73 12.63 17.91 -9.48
CA PRO A 73 12.53 18.23 -8.05
C PRO A 73 11.84 19.59 -7.82
N VAL A 74 11.04 19.66 -6.75
CA VAL A 74 10.30 20.86 -6.31
C VAL A 74 10.41 21.05 -4.79
N ALA A 75 10.00 22.20 -4.26
CA ALA A 75 10.21 22.53 -2.85
C ALA A 75 9.09 22.04 -1.93
N THR A 76 7.90 21.70 -2.46
CA THR A 76 6.73 21.31 -1.65
C THR A 76 5.83 20.28 -2.34
N ALA A 77 5.03 19.56 -1.57
CA ALA A 77 4.00 18.63 -2.07
C ALA A 77 2.96 19.32 -2.99
N GLU A 78 2.57 20.55 -2.68
CA GLU A 78 1.60 21.32 -3.47
C GLU A 78 2.18 21.77 -4.84
N GLU A 79 3.48 22.09 -4.89
CA GLU A 79 4.18 22.29 -6.17
C GLU A 79 4.23 21.00 -6.99
N ALA A 80 4.48 19.85 -6.35
CA ALA A 80 4.48 18.55 -7.01
C ALA A 80 3.10 18.20 -7.58
N ALA A 81 2.02 18.40 -6.80
CA ALA A 81 0.65 18.24 -7.26
C ALA A 81 0.32 19.15 -8.45
N THR A 82 0.63 20.44 -8.33
CA THR A 82 0.35 21.45 -9.37
C THR A 82 1.06 21.10 -10.67
N ALA A 83 2.31 20.65 -10.61
CA ALA A 83 3.10 20.28 -11.77
C ALA A 83 2.75 18.89 -12.34
N ALA A 84 2.22 17.98 -11.53
CA ALA A 84 1.63 16.72 -11.96
C ALA A 84 0.19 16.86 -12.48
N GLY A 85 -0.49 17.99 -12.24
CA GLY A 85 -1.91 18.18 -12.58
C GLY A 85 -2.88 17.50 -11.60
N CYS A 86 -2.42 17.13 -10.42
CA CYS A 86 -3.25 16.53 -9.35
C CYS A 86 -4.07 17.59 -8.61
N ASN A 87 -5.20 17.20 -8.01
CA ASN A 87 -6.06 18.07 -7.20
C ASN A 87 -5.50 18.32 -5.77
N GLY A 88 -4.23 18.70 -5.68
CA GLY A 88 -3.46 18.78 -4.43
C GLY A 88 -2.81 17.43 -4.06
N PHE A 89 -1.79 17.50 -3.20
CA PHE A 89 -1.07 16.35 -2.64
C PHE A 89 -0.56 16.73 -1.25
N SER A 90 -0.94 15.94 -0.24
CA SER A 90 -0.51 16.09 1.14
C SER A 90 0.06 14.77 1.64
N VAL A 91 1.17 14.85 2.36
CA VAL A 91 1.79 13.76 3.11
C VAL A 91 2.12 14.24 4.52
N MET A 92 2.57 13.35 5.39
CA MET A 92 2.95 13.72 6.76
C MET A 92 4.39 14.26 6.81
N ASP A 93 4.67 15.23 7.69
CA ASP A 93 6.04 15.69 7.97
C ASP A 93 6.90 14.60 8.64
N GLU A 94 6.24 13.67 9.36
CA GLU A 94 6.84 12.53 10.08
C GLU A 94 6.01 11.27 9.83
N VAL A 95 6.67 10.16 9.52
CA VAL A 95 6.07 8.82 9.36
C VAL A 95 6.86 7.84 10.22
N THR A 96 6.22 6.87 10.86
CA THR A 96 6.93 5.74 11.49
C THR A 96 6.41 4.45 10.90
N LEU A 97 7.32 3.57 10.48
CA LEU A 97 7.05 2.22 9.99
C LEU A 97 7.89 1.23 10.82
N GLY A 98 7.23 0.39 11.62
CA GLY A 98 7.88 -0.41 12.65
C GLY A 98 8.72 0.44 13.62
N ASP A 99 10.00 0.10 13.78
CA ASP A 99 10.96 0.83 14.64
C ASP A 99 11.62 2.05 13.94
N ILE A 100 11.28 2.37 12.68
CA ILE A 100 11.96 3.42 11.88
C ILE A 100 11.07 4.63 11.67
N THR A 101 11.50 5.78 12.20
CA THR A 101 10.88 7.09 11.94
C THR A 101 11.57 7.81 10.78
N PHE A 102 10.76 8.35 9.88
CA PHE A 102 11.10 9.10 8.68
C PHE A 102 10.63 10.55 8.85
N THR A 103 11.44 11.53 8.43
CA THR A 103 11.11 12.96 8.46
C THR A 103 11.54 13.64 7.18
N ASP A 104 11.20 14.93 7.04
CA ASP A 104 11.73 15.84 6.02
C ASP A 104 11.64 15.32 4.56
N PRO A 105 10.44 14.90 4.09
CA PRO A 105 10.26 14.34 2.74
C PRO A 105 10.70 15.30 1.64
N THR A 106 11.35 14.75 0.61
CA THR A 106 11.70 15.49 -0.61
C THR A 106 10.62 15.31 -1.68
N PHE A 107 10.40 16.33 -2.52
CA PHE A 107 9.29 16.38 -3.45
C PHE A 107 9.74 16.45 -4.91
N SER A 108 9.02 15.73 -5.78
CA SER A 108 9.29 15.68 -7.22
C SER A 108 8.04 15.36 -8.03
N HIS A 109 8.09 15.55 -9.34
CA HIS A 109 7.01 15.14 -10.26
C HIS A 109 7.57 14.60 -11.59
N ALA A 110 6.80 13.74 -12.25
CA ALA A 110 7.06 13.24 -13.61
C ALA A 110 5.74 12.80 -14.26
N ASP A 111 5.53 13.15 -15.53
CA ASP A 111 4.44 12.67 -16.40
C ASP A 111 3.09 12.34 -15.71
N GLY A 112 2.48 13.32 -15.04
CA GLY A 112 1.18 13.19 -14.39
C GLY A 112 1.18 12.63 -12.96
N VAL A 113 2.36 12.35 -12.39
CA VAL A 113 2.55 11.80 -11.04
C VAL A 113 3.32 12.79 -10.15
N ALA A 114 2.78 13.05 -8.96
CA ALA A 114 3.47 13.71 -7.87
C ALA A 114 4.10 12.65 -6.94
N GLN A 115 5.30 12.92 -6.45
CA GLN A 115 6.06 12.01 -5.59
C GLN A 115 6.62 12.74 -4.36
N ALA A 116 6.44 12.11 -3.19
CA ALA A 116 7.22 12.38 -1.99
C ALA A 116 8.18 11.20 -1.74
N VAL A 117 9.40 11.50 -1.31
CA VAL A 117 10.41 10.50 -0.95
C VAL A 117 10.93 10.79 0.46
N TYR A 118 10.78 9.82 1.35
CA TYR A 118 11.45 9.80 2.64
C TYR A 118 12.67 8.87 2.55
N GLU A 119 13.83 9.34 3.00
CA GLU A 119 15.09 8.59 2.92
C GLU A 119 15.73 8.44 4.31
N GLN A 120 16.16 7.23 4.63
CA GLN A 120 17.00 6.91 5.79
C GLN A 120 18.24 6.12 5.32
N PRO A 121 19.36 6.10 6.07
CA PRO A 121 20.63 5.50 5.62
C PRO A 121 20.63 4.01 5.25
N ALA A 122 19.51 3.30 5.45
CA ALA A 122 19.35 1.88 5.11
C ALA A 122 18.00 1.56 4.42
N CYS A 123 17.09 2.52 4.25
CA CYS A 123 15.76 2.27 3.66
C CYS A 123 15.09 3.57 3.21
N MET A 124 14.06 3.44 2.36
CA MET A 124 13.35 4.56 1.75
C MET A 124 11.87 4.25 1.59
N VAL A 125 11.04 5.29 1.67
CA VAL A 125 9.60 5.23 1.43
C VAL A 125 9.25 6.18 0.29
N TYR A 126 8.76 5.61 -0.81
CA TYR A 126 8.13 6.36 -1.89
C TYR A 126 6.63 6.49 -1.60
N VAL A 127 6.08 7.69 -1.76
CA VAL A 127 4.63 7.93 -1.84
C VAL A 127 4.35 8.64 -3.15
N ARG A 128 3.48 8.07 -3.98
CA ARG A 128 3.08 8.66 -5.27
C ARG A 128 1.57 8.86 -5.35
N LYS A 129 1.18 9.97 -5.98
CA LYS A 129 -0.21 10.33 -6.30
C LYS A 129 -0.32 10.75 -7.77
N ALA A 130 -1.39 10.32 -8.44
CA ALA A 130 -1.76 10.78 -9.77
C ALA A 130 -3.29 10.98 -9.87
N THR A 131 -3.74 11.80 -10.82
CA THR A 131 -5.17 12.04 -11.09
C THR A 131 -5.49 11.68 -12.54
N GLY A 132 -6.46 10.79 -12.76
CA GLY A 132 -6.94 10.44 -14.10
C GLY A 132 -5.93 9.66 -14.95
N VAL A 133 -5.27 10.33 -15.91
CA VAL A 133 -4.35 9.70 -16.88
C VAL A 133 -2.94 10.24 -16.70
N TYR A 134 -2.01 9.34 -16.42
CA TYR A 134 -0.60 9.60 -16.15
C TYR A 134 0.30 8.66 -16.97
N GLY A 135 1.56 9.05 -17.17
CA GLY A 135 2.57 8.32 -17.94
C GLY A 135 3.70 7.71 -17.11
N ALA A 136 4.06 8.32 -15.97
CA ALA A 136 5.00 7.72 -15.03
C ALA A 136 4.30 6.67 -14.12
N PRO A 137 4.98 5.62 -13.66
CA PRO A 137 4.37 4.57 -12.84
C PRO A 137 4.19 5.00 -11.37
N LEU A 138 3.11 4.51 -10.73
CA LEU A 138 2.83 4.77 -9.31
C LEU A 138 3.73 3.98 -8.34
N SER A 139 4.39 2.91 -8.79
CA SER A 139 5.47 2.25 -8.06
C SER A 139 6.76 2.21 -8.90
N ASP A 140 7.88 2.03 -8.22
CA ASP A 140 9.18 1.66 -8.76
C ASP A 140 9.38 0.14 -8.88
N ARG A 141 8.45 -0.66 -8.37
CA ARG A 141 8.43 -2.13 -8.43
C ARG A 141 7.27 -2.64 -9.29
N SER A 142 7.40 -3.82 -9.89
CA SER A 142 6.34 -4.45 -10.67
C SER A 142 5.31 -5.10 -9.73
N TYR A 143 4.03 -5.04 -10.08
CA TYR A 143 2.98 -5.70 -9.30
C TYR A 143 3.09 -7.24 -9.39
N ASP A 144 3.64 -7.77 -10.47
CA ASP A 144 3.73 -9.22 -10.75
C ASP A 144 4.96 -9.90 -10.11
N GLU A 145 5.86 -9.15 -9.45
CA GLU A 145 7.06 -9.72 -8.80
C GLU A 145 6.79 -10.20 -7.35
N PHE A 146 5.64 -9.84 -6.78
CA PHE A 146 5.28 -10.17 -5.41
C PHE A 146 4.57 -11.54 -5.32
N ALA A 147 5.00 -12.37 -4.37
CA ALA A 147 4.43 -13.71 -4.19
C ALA A 147 2.98 -13.69 -3.66
N HIS A 148 2.59 -12.62 -2.94
CA HIS A 148 1.26 -12.45 -2.37
C HIS A 148 0.63 -11.11 -2.75
N THR A 149 -0.68 -11.13 -3.01
CA THR A 149 -1.51 -9.93 -3.17
C THR A 149 -2.80 -10.13 -2.38
N TRP A 150 -3.16 -9.15 -1.54
CA TRP A 150 -4.39 -9.17 -0.74
C TRP A 150 -5.01 -7.78 -0.63
N THR A 151 -6.16 -7.68 0.04
CA THR A 151 -6.87 -6.41 0.27
C THR A 151 -7.09 -6.15 1.75
N GLN A 152 -6.71 -4.96 2.22
CA GLN A 152 -7.07 -4.44 3.54
C GLN A 152 -8.14 -3.34 3.39
N ASN A 153 -9.06 -3.22 4.36
CA ASN A 153 -10.02 -2.12 4.39
C ASN A 153 -9.76 -1.22 5.60
N HIS A 154 -9.70 0.09 5.37
CA HIS A 154 -9.56 1.09 6.42
C HIS A 154 -10.62 2.17 6.29
N LYS A 155 -11.50 2.30 7.29
CA LYS A 155 -12.60 3.30 7.32
C LYS A 155 -13.52 3.28 6.07
N GLY A 156 -13.55 2.16 5.31
CA GLY A 156 -14.28 2.03 4.05
C GLY A 156 -13.44 2.18 2.78
N LEU A 157 -12.20 2.68 2.89
CA LEU A 157 -11.21 2.68 1.79
C LEU A 157 -10.64 1.27 1.62
N GLU A 158 -10.60 0.78 0.38
CA GLU A 158 -9.95 -0.47 0.01
C GLU A 158 -8.50 -0.20 -0.43
N ILE A 159 -7.58 -0.98 0.12
CA ILE A 159 -6.14 -0.89 -0.11
C ILE A 159 -5.69 -2.25 -0.67
N THR A 160 -5.10 -2.29 -1.85
CA THR A 160 -4.42 -3.50 -2.34
C THR A 160 -3.00 -3.53 -1.79
N CYS A 161 -2.60 -4.67 -1.24
CA CYS A 161 -1.30 -4.87 -0.59
C CYS A 161 -0.53 -5.97 -1.30
N TYR A 162 0.79 -5.78 -1.46
CA TYR A 162 1.70 -6.67 -2.17
C TYR A 162 2.97 -6.89 -1.33
N GLY A 163 3.46 -8.13 -1.26
CA GLY A 163 4.65 -8.50 -0.47
C GLY A 163 5.09 -9.95 -0.70
N ALA A 164 6.22 -10.36 -0.11
CA ALA A 164 6.65 -11.76 -0.11
C ALA A 164 5.84 -12.65 0.85
N GLU A 165 5.20 -12.09 1.88
CA GLU A 165 4.32 -12.81 2.82
C GLU A 165 2.98 -12.08 3.00
N GLU A 166 1.88 -12.83 3.13
CA GLU A 166 0.54 -12.26 3.34
C GLU A 166 0.42 -11.57 4.71
N GLY A 167 0.13 -10.27 4.69
CA GLY A 167 0.04 -9.43 5.89
C GLY A 167 1.27 -8.55 6.15
N ALA A 168 2.33 -8.68 5.36
CA ALA A 168 3.56 -7.87 5.44
C ALA A 168 3.84 -7.21 4.08
N ALA A 169 3.40 -5.97 3.89
CA ALA A 169 3.35 -5.33 2.57
C ALA A 169 4.58 -4.45 2.28
N THR A 170 5.30 -4.73 1.20
CA THR A 170 6.32 -3.81 0.67
C THR A 170 5.68 -2.70 -0.16
N LEU A 171 4.63 -3.03 -0.92
CA LEU A 171 3.93 -2.10 -1.79
C LEU A 171 2.43 -2.11 -1.44
N ILE A 172 1.84 -0.91 -1.36
CA ILE A 172 0.39 -0.71 -1.23
C ILE A 172 -0.12 0.25 -2.31
N GLN A 173 -1.37 0.08 -2.75
CA GLN A 173 -2.09 1.02 -3.60
C GLN A 173 -3.51 1.25 -3.10
N TRP A 174 -4.09 2.42 -3.37
CA TRP A 174 -5.50 2.72 -3.13
C TRP A 174 -5.99 3.82 -4.07
N ASN A 175 -7.31 4.01 -4.16
CA ASN A 175 -7.94 5.03 -5.01
C ASN A 175 -8.99 5.84 -4.23
N VAL A 176 -9.07 7.14 -4.48
CA VAL A 176 -10.03 8.06 -3.86
C VAL A 176 -10.72 8.87 -4.96
N GLY A 177 -11.80 8.32 -5.53
CA GLY A 177 -12.45 8.91 -6.70
C GLY A 177 -11.59 8.71 -7.95
N ASP A 178 -11.20 9.82 -8.60
CA ASP A 178 -10.34 9.83 -9.78
C ASP A 178 -8.83 9.93 -9.43
N ASP A 179 -8.49 10.06 -8.14
CA ASP A 179 -7.11 10.10 -7.64
C ASP A 179 -6.62 8.69 -7.28
N ALA A 180 -5.48 8.29 -7.83
CA ALA A 180 -4.82 7.01 -7.61
C ALA A 180 -3.50 7.21 -6.84
N TYR A 181 -3.24 6.32 -5.88
CA TYR A 181 -2.12 6.42 -4.94
C TYR A 181 -1.40 5.10 -4.81
N ALA A 182 -0.09 5.16 -4.55
CA ALA A 182 0.68 4.01 -4.07
C ALA A 182 1.81 4.43 -3.13
N ALA A 183 2.30 3.49 -2.33
CA ALA A 183 3.50 3.65 -1.54
C ALA A 183 4.37 2.38 -1.53
N THR A 184 5.67 2.53 -1.80
CA THR A 184 6.69 1.47 -1.70
C THR A 184 7.56 1.72 -0.47
N TYR A 185 7.81 0.70 0.35
CA TYR A 185 8.82 0.72 1.43
C TYR A 185 9.92 -0.31 1.12
N GLN A 186 11.17 0.12 0.95
CA GLN A 186 12.27 -0.79 0.56
C GLN A 186 13.61 -0.46 1.21
N GLY A 187 14.47 -1.48 1.34
CA GLY A 187 15.80 -1.38 1.91
C GLY A 187 16.86 -1.01 0.86
N LEU A 188 17.86 -0.24 1.27
CA LEU A 188 18.97 0.15 0.44
C LEU A 188 19.99 -0.99 0.34
N GLY A 189 20.22 -1.50 -0.87
CA GLY A 189 21.13 -2.61 -1.13
C GLY A 189 20.45 -3.96 -1.39
N GLY A 190 19.11 -3.99 -1.41
CA GLY A 190 18.32 -5.20 -1.72
C GLY A 190 17.74 -5.91 -0.50
N ASP A 191 17.85 -5.34 0.70
CA ASP A 191 17.12 -5.80 1.88
C ASP A 191 15.61 -5.55 1.70
N GLU A 192 14.78 -6.57 1.94
CA GLU A 192 13.32 -6.43 1.88
C GLU A 192 12.79 -5.74 3.14
N MET A 193 11.93 -4.74 2.94
CA MET A 193 11.23 -4.03 4.01
C MET A 193 9.72 -4.22 3.82
N THR A 194 8.99 -4.29 4.93
CA THR A 194 7.55 -4.56 4.95
C THR A 194 6.86 -3.67 5.98
N MET A 195 5.70 -3.15 5.60
CA MET A 195 4.74 -2.46 6.47
C MET A 195 3.77 -3.51 7.05
N ASP A 196 3.50 -3.43 8.35
CA ASP A 196 2.43 -4.21 8.98
C ASP A 196 1.03 -3.56 8.80
N PRO A 197 -0.07 -4.22 9.20
CA PRO A 197 -1.42 -3.66 9.01
C PRO A 197 -1.70 -2.35 9.76
N ASP A 198 -0.97 -2.05 10.84
CA ASP A 198 -1.06 -0.78 11.58
C ASP A 198 -0.16 0.30 10.94
N ASP A 199 1.02 -0.05 10.42
CA ASP A 199 1.86 0.82 9.58
C ASP A 199 1.09 1.32 8.35
N ILE A 200 0.48 0.39 7.58
CA ILE A 200 -0.35 0.68 6.40
C ILE A 200 -1.52 1.62 6.79
N THR A 201 -2.16 1.33 7.92
CA THR A 201 -3.27 2.11 8.48
C THR A 201 -2.86 3.52 8.87
N SER A 202 -1.64 3.69 9.41
CA SER A 202 -1.04 4.96 9.76
C SER A 202 -0.72 5.78 8.50
N LEU A 203 0.04 5.19 7.57
CA LEU A 203 0.48 5.80 6.32
C LEU A 203 -0.70 6.31 5.48
N VAL A 204 -1.68 5.45 5.20
CA VAL A 204 -2.87 5.81 4.42
C VAL A 204 -3.78 6.80 5.15
N SER A 205 -3.71 6.93 6.48
CA SER A 205 -4.46 7.97 7.21
C SER A 205 -3.87 9.37 7.06
N GLY A 206 -2.60 9.50 6.66
CA GLY A 206 -1.88 10.77 6.58
C GLY A 206 -1.62 11.30 5.16
N ILE A 207 -2.07 10.59 4.13
CA ILE A 207 -1.89 10.96 2.71
C ILE A 207 -3.24 11.37 2.10
N GLN A 208 -3.27 12.48 1.37
CA GLN A 208 -4.47 13.04 0.70
C GLN A 208 -4.12 13.63 -0.66
#